data_AF-A0A0G4EIW3-F1
#
_entry.id   AF-A0A0G4EIW3-F1
#
_cell.length_a   1.000
_cell.length_b   1.000
_cell.length_c   1.000
_cell.angle_alpha   90.00
_cell.angle_beta   90.00
_cell.angle_gamma   90.00
#
_symmetry.space_group_name_H-M   'P 1'
#
loop_
_entity.id
_entity.type
_entity.pdbx_description
1 polymer ?
#
loop_
_entity_poly.entity_id
_entity_poly.type
_entity_poly.pdbx_seq_one_letter_code
_entity_poly.pdbx_strand_id
1 'polypeptide(L)'
;MAAAFAAKQAISTAASSAMRGVQDEFSSASRAFGISSQPSSASTTIDWQNYNYPPFLRIVHYDLSELPSHVASIVWLINFSFILTVVICVVNFFNTIIIAAGGGSGVWVVYSILNLVLFPTAAGYTFYKGYKGLAATSPSAVRTFMWCQGILCVLYLLFSILPAGAFNGWARFSWFKHYNMSKGMKNYWVFVIIVESILYTANFIIAGVNLLKVHNFNPYHSAQAMSGGFV
;
A
#
# COMPACT_ATOMS: atom_id res chain seq x y z
N MET A 1 -65.41 0.28 24.32
CA MET A 1 -64.10 1.00 24.28
C MET A 1 -63.00 0.29 25.08
N ALA A 2 -63.24 -0.22 26.29
CA ALA A 2 -62.20 -0.87 27.11
C ALA A 2 -61.47 -2.07 26.43
N ALA A 3 -62.20 -2.92 25.70
CA ALA A 3 -61.63 -4.07 25.01
C ALA A 3 -60.62 -3.70 23.90
N ALA A 4 -60.83 -2.57 23.21
CA ALA A 4 -59.93 -2.11 22.15
C ALA A 4 -58.62 -1.53 22.70
N PHE A 5 -58.63 -1.02 23.94
CA PHE A 5 -57.42 -0.51 24.61
C PHE A 5 -56.54 -1.64 25.12
N ALA A 6 -57.15 -2.69 25.71
CA ALA A 6 -56.45 -3.88 26.18
C ALA A 6 -55.76 -4.62 25.02
N ALA A 7 -56.40 -4.72 23.85
CA ALA A 7 -55.83 -5.35 22.67
C ALA A 7 -54.57 -4.62 22.15
N LYS A 8 -54.57 -3.27 22.19
CA LYS A 8 -53.40 -2.48 21.76
C LYS A 8 -52.19 -2.64 22.70
N GLN A 9 -52.42 -2.68 24.01
CA GLN A 9 -51.35 -2.92 24.98
C GLN A 9 -50.75 -4.32 24.86
N ALA A 10 -51.58 -5.35 24.67
CA ALA A 10 -51.10 -6.72 24.48
C ALA A 10 -50.19 -6.86 23.24
N ILE A 11 -50.56 -6.18 22.13
CA ILE A 11 -49.78 -6.19 20.89
C ILE A 11 -48.42 -5.48 21.06
N SER A 12 -48.37 -4.33 21.76
CA SER A 12 -47.09 -3.62 21.97
C SER A 12 -46.12 -4.42 22.83
N THR A 13 -46.64 -5.11 23.87
CA THR A 13 -45.79 -5.90 24.76
C THR A 13 -45.26 -7.15 24.05
N ALA A 14 -46.09 -7.80 23.22
CA ALA A 14 -45.68 -8.96 22.41
C ALA A 14 -44.64 -8.57 21.33
N ALA A 15 -44.76 -7.39 20.72
CA ALA A 15 -43.80 -6.91 19.74
C ALA A 15 -42.43 -6.59 20.39
N SER A 16 -42.42 -5.96 21.57
CA SER A 16 -41.18 -5.66 22.29
C SER A 16 -40.46 -6.91 22.80
N SER A 17 -41.18 -7.94 23.24
CA SER A 17 -40.56 -9.21 23.65
C SER A 17 -40.00 -10.00 22.47
N ALA A 18 -40.68 -10.00 21.31
CA ALA A 18 -40.17 -10.63 20.09
C ALA A 18 -38.90 -9.96 19.56
N MET A 19 -38.81 -8.62 19.58
CA MET A 19 -37.61 -7.91 19.13
C MET A 19 -36.39 -8.16 20.00
N ARG A 20 -36.56 -8.30 21.33
CA ARG A 20 -35.45 -8.63 22.24
C ARG A 20 -34.86 -10.01 21.95
N GLY A 21 -35.71 -11.01 21.69
CA GLY A 21 -35.24 -12.37 21.36
C GLY A 21 -34.39 -12.41 20.09
N VAL A 22 -34.79 -11.68 19.04
CA VAL A 22 -34.02 -11.59 17.78
C VAL A 22 -32.64 -10.95 17.99
N GLN A 23 -32.55 -9.93 18.84
CA GLN A 23 -31.29 -9.24 19.11
C GLN A 23 -30.33 -10.11 19.94
N ASP A 24 -30.86 -10.91 20.87
CA ASP A 24 -30.09 -11.86 21.66
C ASP A 24 -29.58 -13.03 20.80
N GLU A 25 -30.40 -13.57 19.88
CA GLU A 25 -29.97 -14.58 18.90
C GLU A 25 -28.92 -14.04 17.94
N PHE A 26 -29.10 -12.82 17.42
CA PHE A 26 -28.13 -12.21 16.52
C PHE A 26 -26.79 -11.96 17.21
N SER A 27 -26.80 -11.51 18.47
CA SER A 27 -25.57 -11.29 19.25
C SER A 27 -24.86 -12.58 19.68
N SER A 28 -25.58 -13.68 19.84
CA SER A 28 -25.00 -15.00 20.14
C SER A 28 -24.49 -15.69 18.87
N ALA A 29 -25.18 -15.58 17.74
CA ALA A 29 -24.67 -16.00 16.43
C ALA A 29 -23.38 -15.23 16.06
N SER A 30 -23.36 -13.91 16.29
CA SER A 30 -22.17 -13.08 16.02
C SER A 30 -20.96 -13.51 16.86
N ARG A 31 -21.19 -13.92 18.13
CA ARG A 31 -20.15 -14.52 19.00
C ARG A 31 -19.68 -15.88 18.50
N ALA A 32 -20.59 -16.75 18.04
CA ALA A 32 -20.25 -18.07 17.51
C ALA A 32 -19.40 -18.01 16.22
N PHE A 33 -19.58 -16.96 15.41
CA PHE A 33 -18.77 -16.70 14.22
C PHE A 33 -17.48 -15.88 14.52
N GLY A 34 -17.15 -15.63 15.78
CA GLY A 34 -15.96 -14.86 16.16
C GLY A 34 -16.04 -13.37 15.85
N ILE A 35 -17.23 -12.86 15.52
CA ILE A 35 -17.54 -11.43 15.32
C ILE A 35 -17.94 -10.80 16.66
N SER A 36 -17.22 -11.14 17.73
CA SER A 36 -17.29 -10.42 18.99
C SER A 36 -16.33 -9.26 18.93
N SER A 37 -16.72 -8.19 18.24
CA SER A 37 -16.09 -6.88 18.37
C SER A 37 -16.53 -6.28 19.70
N GLN A 38 -16.01 -6.79 20.81
CA GLN A 38 -15.94 -5.98 22.02
C GLN A 38 -14.89 -4.90 21.71
N PRO A 39 -15.25 -3.62 21.60
CA PRO A 39 -14.25 -2.57 21.40
C PRO A 39 -13.43 -2.53 22.68
N SER A 40 -12.31 -3.24 22.68
CA SER A 40 -11.28 -3.07 23.69
C SER A 40 -10.79 -1.63 23.54
N SER A 41 -11.33 -0.74 24.35
CA SER A 41 -10.88 0.65 24.50
C SER A 41 -9.49 0.77 25.14
N ALA A 42 -8.71 -0.32 25.08
CA ALA A 42 -7.28 -0.28 25.36
C ALA A 42 -6.63 0.37 24.15
N SER A 43 -6.06 1.56 24.34
CA SER A 43 -5.10 2.12 23.40
C SER A 43 -4.03 1.06 23.13
N THR A 44 -4.07 0.42 21.97
CA THR A 44 -3.05 -0.55 21.55
C THR A 44 -1.74 0.22 21.39
N THR A 45 -0.93 0.19 22.44
CA THR A 45 0.44 0.69 22.39
C THR A 45 1.18 -0.13 21.34
N ILE A 46 1.68 0.54 20.30
CA ILE A 46 2.40 -0.09 19.19
C ILE A 46 3.66 -0.78 19.73
N ASP A 47 3.82 -2.09 19.48
CA ASP A 47 5.01 -2.84 19.89
C ASP A 47 6.12 -2.71 18.85
N TRP A 48 6.90 -1.63 18.97
CA TRP A 48 8.03 -1.36 18.09
C TRP A 48 9.14 -2.42 18.12
N GLN A 49 9.14 -3.35 19.07
CA GLN A 49 10.14 -4.42 19.17
C GLN A 49 9.73 -5.70 18.44
N ASN A 50 8.47 -5.81 18.00
CA ASN A 50 8.00 -6.95 17.22
C ASN A 50 8.38 -6.80 15.74
N TYR A 51 9.65 -7.08 15.41
CA TYR A 51 10.15 -7.06 14.04
C TYR A 51 9.57 -8.22 13.22
N ASN A 52 8.69 -7.92 12.28
CA ASN A 52 7.92 -8.90 11.52
C ASN A 52 7.99 -8.70 9.99
N TYR A 53 8.61 -7.62 9.50
CA TYR A 53 8.55 -7.22 8.09
C TYR A 53 9.93 -6.73 7.54
N PRO A 54 10.23 -6.90 6.23
CA PRO A 54 9.51 -7.75 5.29
C PRO A 54 9.62 -9.23 5.68
N PRO A 55 8.78 -10.12 5.13
CA PRO A 55 8.85 -11.55 5.41
C PRO A 55 10.28 -12.06 5.23
N PHE A 56 10.69 -12.99 6.09
CA PHE A 56 12.04 -13.58 6.14
C PHE A 56 13.16 -12.66 6.68
N LEU A 57 13.14 -11.35 6.40
CA LEU A 57 14.18 -10.44 6.89
C LEU A 57 13.87 -9.86 8.28
N ARG A 58 12.59 -9.63 8.60
CA ARG A 58 12.12 -9.14 9.92
C ARG A 58 12.97 -7.96 10.45
N ILE A 59 13.06 -6.89 9.66
CA ILE A 59 13.91 -5.72 9.94
C ILE A 59 13.10 -4.62 10.63
N VAL A 60 11.80 -4.52 10.34
CA VAL A 60 10.90 -3.50 10.88
C VAL A 60 9.64 -4.14 11.43
N HIS A 61 9.04 -3.48 12.42
CA HIS A 61 7.68 -3.75 12.86
C HIS A 61 6.69 -3.13 11.86
N TYR A 62 5.67 -3.89 11.46
CA TYR A 62 4.58 -3.47 10.60
C TYR A 62 3.31 -4.26 10.93
N ASP A 63 2.32 -3.60 11.52
CA ASP A 63 1.00 -4.17 11.75
C ASP A 63 -0.08 -3.11 11.48
N LEU A 64 -0.99 -3.40 10.55
CA LEU A 64 -2.08 -2.48 10.20
C LEU A 64 -3.22 -2.51 11.22
N SER A 65 -3.35 -3.59 11.99
CA SER A 65 -4.40 -3.75 13.00
C SER A 65 -4.19 -2.86 14.22
N GLU A 66 -2.94 -2.45 14.46
CA GLU A 66 -2.57 -1.51 15.53
C GLU A 66 -2.87 -0.04 15.16
N LEU A 67 -3.25 0.23 13.91
CA LEU A 67 -3.50 1.59 13.41
C LEU A 67 -4.99 1.90 13.29
N PRO A 68 -5.39 3.18 13.49
CA PRO A 68 -6.73 3.64 13.11
C PRO A 68 -7.00 3.37 11.63
N SER A 69 -8.22 2.95 11.28
CA SER A 69 -8.59 2.50 9.92
C SER A 69 -8.21 3.49 8.79
N HIS A 70 -8.40 4.79 9.03
CA HIS A 70 -8.02 5.83 8.06
C HIS A 70 -6.50 5.88 7.83
N VAL A 71 -5.69 5.78 8.90
CA VAL A 71 -4.22 5.73 8.82
C VAL A 71 -3.76 4.43 8.16
N ALA A 72 -4.35 3.30 8.56
CA ALA A 72 -4.04 1.98 8.01
C ALA A 72 -4.20 1.96 6.49
N SER A 73 -5.25 2.61 5.95
CA SER A 73 -5.47 2.71 4.50
C SER A 73 -4.36 3.48 3.75
N ILE A 74 -3.83 4.54 4.37
CA ILE A 74 -2.73 5.34 3.81
C ILE A 74 -1.45 4.52 3.83
N VAL A 75 -1.13 3.94 5.00
CA VAL A 75 0.06 3.10 5.20
C VAL A 75 0.06 1.90 4.26
N TRP A 76 -1.09 1.25 4.07
CA TRP A 76 -1.23 0.13 3.13
C TRP A 76 -0.86 0.56 1.70
N LEU A 77 -1.29 1.76 1.26
CA LEU A 77 -0.94 2.28 -0.07
C LEU A 77 0.55 2.63 -0.20
N ILE A 78 1.18 3.10 0.88
CA ILE A 78 2.65 3.31 0.92
C ILE A 78 3.37 1.96 0.81
N ASN A 79 2.94 0.95 1.57
CA ASN A 79 3.48 -0.42 1.48
C ASN A 79 3.30 -1.00 0.07
N PHE A 80 2.14 -0.80 -0.55
CA PHE A 80 1.87 -1.25 -1.91
C PHE A 80 2.86 -0.64 -2.91
N SER A 81 3.19 0.65 -2.79
CA SER A 81 4.21 1.30 -3.61
C SER A 81 5.62 0.73 -3.38
N PHE A 82 5.96 0.37 -2.14
CA PHE A 82 7.21 -0.32 -1.83
C PHE A 82 7.28 -1.70 -2.50
N ILE A 83 6.26 -2.54 -2.32
CA ILE A 83 6.20 -3.87 -2.95
C ILE A 83 6.25 -3.76 -4.47
N LEU A 84 5.51 -2.81 -5.06
CA LEU A 84 5.53 -2.57 -6.50
C LEU A 84 6.93 -2.19 -6.99
N THR A 85 7.68 -1.40 -6.22
CA THR A 85 9.09 -1.09 -6.52
C THR A 85 9.97 -2.33 -6.52
N VAL A 86 9.82 -3.21 -5.51
CA VAL A 86 10.56 -4.49 -5.45
C VAL A 86 10.26 -5.34 -6.68
N VAL A 87 8.98 -5.49 -7.03
CA VAL A 87 8.53 -6.26 -8.20
C VAL A 87 9.10 -5.68 -9.49
N ILE A 88 9.05 -4.36 -9.67
CA ILE A 88 9.63 -3.66 -10.83
C ILE A 88 11.11 -3.99 -10.98
N CYS A 89 11.89 -3.90 -9.89
CA CYS A 89 13.32 -4.18 -9.94
C CYS A 89 13.63 -5.64 -10.25
N VAL A 90 12.85 -6.59 -9.72
CA VAL A 90 12.98 -8.02 -10.02
C VAL A 90 12.66 -8.30 -11.49
N VAL A 91 11.55 -7.75 -12.01
CA VAL A 91 11.16 -7.86 -13.42
C VAL A 91 12.24 -7.26 -14.32
N ASN A 92 12.74 -6.06 -13.98
CA ASN A 92 13.80 -5.40 -14.74
C ASN A 92 15.09 -6.23 -14.78
N PHE A 93 15.47 -6.86 -13.66
CA PHE A 93 16.64 -7.74 -13.59
C PHE A 93 16.53 -8.93 -14.55
N PHE A 94 15.42 -9.68 -14.49
CA PHE A 94 15.21 -10.82 -15.38
C PHE A 94 15.10 -10.40 -16.85
N ASN A 95 14.37 -9.33 -17.14
CA ASN A 95 14.25 -8.79 -18.49
C ASN A 95 15.62 -8.43 -19.07
N THR A 96 16.47 -7.81 -18.26
CA THR A 96 17.80 -7.38 -18.67
C THR A 96 18.73 -8.57 -18.95
N ILE A 97 18.65 -9.66 -18.17
CA ILE A 97 19.37 -10.91 -18.48
C ILE A 97 18.95 -11.46 -19.84
N ILE A 98 17.65 -11.54 -20.11
CA ILE A 98 17.12 -12.09 -21.36
C ILE A 98 17.54 -11.21 -22.55
N ILE A 99 17.46 -9.89 -22.41
CA ILE A 99 17.90 -8.94 -23.45
C ILE A 99 19.41 -9.08 -23.69
N ALA A 100 20.23 -9.20 -22.65
CA ALA A 100 21.67 -9.39 -22.78
C ALA A 100 22.00 -10.72 -23.49
N ALA A 101 21.32 -11.82 -23.14
CA ALA A 101 21.44 -13.10 -23.82
C ALA A 101 21.01 -13.02 -25.30
N GLY A 102 20.07 -12.12 -25.62
CA GLY A 102 19.62 -11.80 -26.97
C GLY A 102 20.55 -10.91 -27.80
N GLY A 103 21.73 -10.56 -27.29
CA GLY A 103 22.70 -9.67 -27.96
C GLY A 103 22.70 -8.23 -27.45
N GLY A 104 21.96 -7.93 -26.39
CA GLY A 104 22.05 -6.65 -25.67
C GLY A 104 23.38 -6.49 -24.91
N SER A 105 23.65 -5.28 -24.43
CA SER A 105 24.88 -5.02 -23.68
C SER A 105 24.85 -5.70 -22.31
N GLY A 106 25.88 -6.52 -22.01
CA GLY A 106 26.04 -7.14 -20.69
C GLY A 106 26.19 -6.14 -19.55
N VAL A 107 26.63 -4.90 -19.83
CA VAL A 107 26.73 -3.81 -18.82
C VAL A 107 25.36 -3.49 -18.22
N TRP A 108 24.28 -3.68 -18.98
CA TRP A 108 22.93 -3.45 -18.47
C TRP A 108 22.59 -4.41 -17.33
N VAL A 109 23.09 -5.66 -17.34
CA VAL A 109 22.88 -6.62 -16.26
C VAL A 109 23.47 -6.09 -14.96
N VAL A 110 24.68 -5.52 -15.02
CA VAL A 110 25.32 -4.88 -13.85
C VAL A 110 24.47 -3.74 -13.31
N TYR A 111 23.94 -2.87 -14.18
CA TYR A 111 23.02 -1.81 -13.76
C TYR A 111 21.74 -2.35 -13.13
N SER A 112 21.17 -3.43 -13.67
CA SER A 112 19.97 -4.04 -13.10
C SER A 112 20.21 -4.66 -11.71
N ILE A 113 21.40 -5.22 -11.45
CA ILE A 113 21.80 -5.70 -10.11
C ILE A 113 21.89 -4.52 -9.13
N LEU A 114 22.53 -3.42 -9.55
CA LEU A 114 22.60 -2.21 -8.72
C LEU A 114 21.21 -1.67 -8.42
N ASN A 115 20.32 -1.65 -9.41
CA ASN A 115 18.93 -1.22 -9.24
C ASN A 115 18.17 -2.11 -8.24
N LEU A 116 18.40 -3.43 -8.30
CA LEU A 116 17.76 -4.41 -7.42
C LEU A 116 18.14 -4.22 -5.94
N VAL A 117 19.30 -3.63 -5.66
CA VAL A 117 19.72 -3.33 -4.28
C VAL A 117 19.29 -1.92 -3.88
N LEU A 118 19.61 -0.92 -4.71
CA LEU A 118 19.45 0.49 -4.36
C LEU A 118 17.98 0.91 -4.23
N PHE A 119 17.13 0.59 -5.22
CA PHE A 119 15.75 1.07 -5.23
C PHE A 119 14.88 0.39 -4.17
N PRO A 120 14.90 -0.94 -3.98
CA PRO A 120 14.21 -1.58 -2.88
C PRO A 120 14.65 -1.06 -1.50
N THR A 121 15.94 -0.82 -1.29
CA THR A 121 16.43 -0.27 -0.02
C THR A 121 15.91 1.16 0.21
N ALA A 122 15.98 2.02 -0.80
CA ALA A 122 15.48 3.39 -0.72
C ALA A 122 13.95 3.43 -0.52
N ALA A 123 13.21 2.59 -1.24
CA ALA A 123 11.76 2.48 -1.10
C ALA A 123 11.36 1.89 0.26
N GLY A 124 12.09 0.90 0.77
CA GLY A 124 11.87 0.32 2.09
C GLY A 124 12.12 1.32 3.21
N TYR A 125 13.19 2.11 3.12
CA TYR A 125 13.45 3.23 4.04
C TYR A 125 12.33 4.27 3.99
N THR A 126 11.89 4.65 2.79
CA THR A 126 10.79 5.61 2.58
C THR A 126 9.50 5.08 3.20
N PHE A 127 9.14 3.83 2.91
CA PHE A 127 8.01 3.14 3.53
C PHE A 127 8.09 3.17 5.07
N TYR A 128 9.22 2.79 5.65
CA TYR A 128 9.39 2.80 7.11
C TYR A 128 9.20 4.19 7.71
N LYS A 129 9.73 5.25 7.07
CA LYS A 129 9.52 6.63 7.53
C LYS A 129 8.07 7.07 7.40
N GLY A 130 7.38 6.68 6.33
CA GLY A 130 5.95 6.93 6.15
C GLY A 130 5.11 6.24 7.22
N TYR A 131 5.33 4.94 7.43
CA TYR A 131 4.67 4.15 8.48
C TYR A 131 4.90 4.75 9.87
N LYS A 132 6.17 4.92 10.27
CA LYS A 132 6.52 5.45 11.59
C LYS A 132 6.02 6.88 11.80
N GLY A 133 6.09 7.71 10.76
CA GLY A 133 5.62 9.09 10.80
C GLY A 133 4.12 9.18 11.07
N LEU A 134 3.33 8.35 10.41
CA LEU A 134 1.88 8.30 10.60
C LEU A 134 1.48 7.62 11.91
N ALA A 135 2.11 6.48 12.24
CA ALA A 135 1.78 5.68 13.42
C ALA A 135 2.18 6.37 14.74
N ALA A 136 3.36 6.98 14.79
CA ALA A 136 3.83 7.71 15.98
C ALA A 136 3.51 9.21 15.94
N THR A 137 2.75 9.68 14.93
CA THR A 137 2.46 11.10 14.70
C THR A 137 3.71 12.00 14.71
N SER A 138 4.83 11.50 14.18
CA SER A 138 6.13 12.16 14.26
C SER A 138 6.35 13.10 13.05
N PRO A 139 6.37 14.44 13.24
CA PRO A 139 6.45 15.39 12.12
C PRO A 139 7.77 15.30 11.35
N SER A 140 8.87 14.96 12.04
CA SER A 140 10.18 14.80 11.43
C SER A 140 10.21 13.60 10.47
N ALA A 141 9.66 12.46 10.89
CA ALA A 141 9.57 11.27 10.05
C ALA A 141 8.65 11.48 8.84
N VAL A 142 7.50 12.16 9.02
CA VAL A 142 6.62 12.56 7.91
C VAL A 142 7.35 13.45 6.92
N ARG A 143 8.11 14.45 7.39
CA ARG A 143 8.91 15.32 6.51
C ARG A 143 9.96 14.53 5.72
N THR A 144 10.67 13.60 6.38
CA THR A 144 11.63 12.72 5.69
C THR A 144 10.94 11.86 4.64
N PHE A 145 9.78 11.28 4.95
CA PHE A 145 8.98 10.54 3.99
C PHE A 145 8.64 11.41 2.77
N MET A 146 8.14 12.63 2.97
CA MET A 146 7.75 13.52 1.87
C MET A 146 8.92 13.81 0.92
N TRP A 147 10.11 14.09 1.45
CA TRP A 147 11.30 14.30 0.62
C TRP A 147 11.71 13.03 -0.14
N CYS A 148 11.83 11.89 0.55
CA CYS A 148 12.25 10.65 -0.09
C CYS A 148 11.24 10.16 -1.13
N GLN A 149 9.94 10.18 -0.80
CA GLN A 149 8.87 9.80 -1.72
C GLN A 149 8.77 10.76 -2.90
N GLY A 150 8.99 12.07 -2.69
CA GLY A 150 9.07 13.06 -3.76
C GLY A 150 10.19 12.76 -4.76
N ILE A 151 11.39 12.45 -4.26
CA ILE A 151 12.52 12.05 -5.10
C ILE A 151 12.20 10.76 -5.87
N LEU A 152 11.69 9.73 -5.20
CA LEU A 152 11.31 8.47 -5.85
C LEU A 152 10.21 8.67 -6.90
N CYS A 153 9.22 9.52 -6.63
CA CYS A 153 8.16 9.87 -7.57
C CYS A 153 8.73 10.44 -8.88
N VAL A 154 9.65 11.41 -8.79
CA VAL A 154 10.33 11.97 -9.96
C VAL A 154 11.14 10.89 -10.69
N LEU A 155 11.87 10.03 -9.97
CA LEU A 155 12.64 8.94 -10.59
C LEU A 155 11.74 7.93 -11.31
N TYR A 156 10.58 7.56 -10.74
CA TYR A 156 9.62 6.68 -11.40
C TYR A 156 9.07 7.29 -12.69
N LEU A 157 8.78 8.60 -12.69
CA LEU A 157 8.38 9.31 -13.91
C LEU A 157 9.50 9.29 -14.96
N LEU A 158 10.73 9.57 -14.55
CA LEU A 158 11.89 9.57 -15.47
C LEU A 158 12.12 8.19 -16.07
N PHE A 159 12.04 7.10 -15.27
CA PHE A 159 12.23 5.73 -15.78
C PHE A 159 11.04 5.21 -16.58
N SER A 160 9.83 5.73 -16.34
CA SER A 160 8.67 5.49 -17.20
C SER A 160 8.91 6.03 -18.62
N ILE A 161 9.61 7.16 -18.77
CA ILE A 161 9.78 7.83 -20.06
C ILE A 161 11.11 7.47 -20.73
N LEU A 162 12.22 7.55 -20.00
CA LEU A 162 13.57 7.58 -20.57
C LEU A 162 14.16 6.17 -20.78
N PRO A 163 14.87 5.95 -21.91
CA PRO A 163 15.54 4.69 -22.19
C PRO A 163 16.99 4.72 -21.67
N ALA A 164 17.16 4.74 -20.34
CA ALA A 164 18.49 4.88 -19.71
C ALA A 164 18.99 3.56 -19.12
N GLY A 165 20.19 3.11 -19.55
CA GLY A 165 20.81 1.89 -19.01
C GLY A 165 19.89 0.68 -19.11
N ALA A 166 19.59 0.06 -17.96
CA ALA A 166 18.71 -1.10 -17.84
C ALA A 166 17.21 -0.77 -17.92
N PHE A 167 16.79 0.49 -17.85
CA PHE A 167 15.37 0.86 -17.83
C PHE A 167 14.76 0.92 -19.24
N ASN A 168 13.57 0.34 -19.44
CA ASN A 168 12.89 0.31 -20.73
C ASN A 168 11.64 1.22 -20.75
N GLY A 169 11.83 2.52 -20.57
CA GLY A 169 10.76 3.52 -20.66
C GLY A 169 10.19 3.72 -22.07
N TRP A 170 9.08 4.46 -22.17
CA TRP A 170 8.30 4.68 -23.40
C TRP A 170 9.14 5.15 -24.59
N ALA A 171 10.14 6.02 -24.38
CA ALA A 171 10.95 6.53 -25.48
C ALA A 171 11.88 5.46 -26.11
N ARG A 172 12.05 4.27 -25.48
CA ARG A 172 12.82 3.14 -26.03
C ARG A 172 12.25 2.65 -27.36
N PHE A 173 10.95 2.82 -27.61
CA PHE A 173 10.30 2.47 -28.89
C PHE A 173 10.95 3.14 -30.11
N SER A 174 11.51 4.34 -29.93
CA SER A 174 12.14 5.06 -31.02
C SER A 174 13.53 4.49 -31.39
N TRP A 175 14.24 3.91 -30.43
CA TRP A 175 15.65 3.53 -30.59
C TRP A 175 15.85 2.07 -30.98
N PHE A 176 14.95 1.15 -30.60
CA PHE A 176 15.20 -0.27 -30.82
C PHE A 176 15.13 -0.71 -32.30
N LYS A 177 14.63 0.17 -33.20
CA LYS A 177 14.59 -0.05 -34.65
C LYS A 177 15.98 -0.26 -35.28
N HIS A 178 17.04 0.26 -34.65
CA HIS A 178 18.40 0.19 -35.17
C HIS A 178 19.12 -1.14 -34.90
N TYR A 179 18.53 -2.03 -34.11
CA TYR A 179 19.17 -3.30 -33.74
C TYR A 179 18.77 -4.44 -34.70
N ASN A 180 19.79 -5.13 -35.22
CA ASN A 180 19.64 -6.33 -36.04
C ASN A 180 19.36 -7.56 -35.15
N MET A 181 18.16 -7.62 -34.59
CA MET A 181 17.69 -8.74 -33.78
C MET A 181 16.72 -9.64 -34.54
N SER A 182 16.62 -10.90 -34.11
CA SER A 182 15.60 -11.85 -34.59
C SER A 182 14.19 -11.31 -34.32
N LYS A 183 13.21 -11.72 -35.14
CA LYS A 183 11.81 -11.29 -35.00
C LYS A 183 11.24 -11.58 -33.61
N GLY A 184 11.57 -12.74 -33.03
CA GLY A 184 11.15 -13.13 -31.68
C GLY A 184 11.68 -12.17 -30.61
N MET A 185 12.97 -11.83 -30.68
CA MET A 185 13.60 -10.92 -29.70
C MET A 185 13.03 -9.49 -29.81
N LYS A 186 12.73 -9.01 -31.02
CA LYS A 186 12.06 -7.71 -31.21
C LYS A 186 10.69 -7.66 -30.54
N ASN A 187 9.89 -8.72 -30.70
CA ASN A 187 8.58 -8.82 -30.07
C ASN A 187 8.69 -8.89 -28.53
N TYR A 188 9.65 -9.66 -28.02
CA TYR A 188 9.92 -9.74 -26.58
C TYR A 188 10.31 -8.37 -26.02
N TRP A 189 11.20 -7.64 -26.68
CA TRP A 189 11.62 -6.33 -26.19
C TRP A 189 10.47 -5.31 -26.21
N VAL A 190 9.62 -5.32 -27.25
CA VAL A 190 8.38 -4.52 -27.27
C VAL A 190 7.50 -4.82 -26.07
N PHE A 191 7.30 -6.11 -25.75
CA PHE A 191 6.55 -6.52 -24.56
C PHE A 191 7.18 -5.99 -23.27
N VAL A 192 8.50 -6.13 -23.11
CA VAL A 192 9.24 -5.61 -21.95
C VAL A 192 9.07 -4.10 -21.79
N ILE A 193 9.19 -3.32 -22.88
CA ILE A 193 9.01 -1.87 -22.85
C ILE A 193 7.61 -1.51 -22.33
N ILE A 194 6.57 -2.17 -22.82
CA ILE A 194 5.18 -1.93 -22.39
C ILE A 194 5.03 -2.24 -20.90
N VAL A 195 5.46 -3.43 -20.47
CA VAL A 195 5.29 -3.88 -19.09
C VAL A 195 6.04 -2.98 -18.12
N GLU A 196 7.33 -2.71 -18.36
CA GLU A 196 8.13 -1.85 -17.47
C GLU A 196 7.59 -0.43 -17.42
N SER A 197 7.22 0.14 -18.57
CA SER A 197 6.70 1.51 -18.61
C SER A 197 5.36 1.64 -17.89
N ILE A 198 4.46 0.66 -18.01
CA ILE A 198 3.20 0.63 -17.26
C ILE A 198 3.47 0.55 -15.75
N LEU A 199 4.36 -0.35 -15.32
CA LEU A 199 4.66 -0.52 -13.90
C LEU A 199 5.26 0.75 -13.28
N TYR A 200 6.23 1.37 -13.94
CA TYR A 200 6.81 2.66 -13.48
C TYR A 200 5.77 3.77 -13.46
N THR A 201 4.90 3.86 -14.48
CA THR A 201 3.83 4.88 -14.55
C THR A 201 2.81 4.68 -13.42
N ALA A 202 2.39 3.43 -13.17
CA ALA A 202 1.49 3.11 -12.08
C ALA A 202 2.10 3.47 -10.73
N ASN A 203 3.38 3.13 -10.51
CA ASN A 203 4.07 3.45 -9.26
C ASN A 203 4.29 4.97 -9.08
N PHE A 204 4.55 5.71 -10.17
CA PHE A 204 4.57 7.17 -10.16
C PHE A 204 3.22 7.76 -9.68
N ILE A 205 2.10 7.28 -10.24
CA ILE A 205 0.76 7.74 -9.84
C ILE A 205 0.51 7.43 -8.36
N ILE A 206 0.79 6.20 -7.92
CA ILE A 206 0.62 5.78 -6.51
C ILE A 206 1.50 6.63 -5.59
N ALA A 207 2.75 6.90 -5.98
CA ALA A 207 3.67 7.76 -5.23
C ALA A 207 3.11 9.18 -5.08
N GLY A 208 2.55 9.76 -6.15
CA GLY A 208 1.88 11.05 -6.11
C GLY A 208 0.66 11.05 -5.18
N VAL A 209 -0.18 10.01 -5.25
CA VAL A 209 -1.34 9.86 -4.35
C VAL A 209 -0.89 9.73 -2.90
N ASN A 210 0.18 8.98 -2.62
CA ASN A 210 0.74 8.85 -1.27
C ASN A 210 1.22 10.20 -0.72
N LEU A 211 1.91 11.01 -1.52
CA LEU A 211 2.32 12.37 -1.13
C LEU A 211 1.11 13.24 -0.79
N LEU A 212 0.07 13.23 -1.62
CA LEU A 212 -1.15 14.02 -1.37
C LEU A 212 -1.88 13.55 -0.12
N LYS A 213 -2.03 12.23 0.08
CA LYS A 213 -2.70 11.67 1.25
C LYS A 213 -1.95 11.98 2.55
N VAL A 214 -0.63 11.88 2.56
CA VAL A 214 0.18 12.20 3.74
C VAL A 214 0.26 13.70 4.00
N HIS A 215 0.32 14.53 2.96
CA HIS A 215 0.27 15.98 3.10
C HIS A 215 -1.05 16.46 3.73
N ASN A 216 -2.17 15.88 3.31
CA ASN A 216 -3.50 16.26 3.79
C ASN A 216 -3.89 15.56 5.12
N PHE A 217 -3.02 14.70 5.66
CA PHE A 217 -3.26 14.02 6.92
C PHE A 217 -3.11 15.00 8.09
N ASN A 218 -4.21 15.26 8.80
CA ASN A 218 -4.21 16.06 10.02
C ASN A 218 -4.33 15.16 11.26
N PRO A 219 -3.27 15.01 12.09
CA PRO A 219 -3.30 14.13 13.25
C PRO A 219 -4.28 14.59 14.35
N TYR A 220 -4.64 15.88 14.39
CA TYR A 220 -5.50 16.44 15.44
C TYR A 220 -7.00 16.19 15.21
N HIS A 221 -7.43 16.04 13.96
CA HIS A 221 -8.82 15.66 13.66
C HIS A 221 -9.14 14.26 14.19
N SER A 222 -8.17 13.35 14.12
CA SER A 222 -8.30 11.97 14.61
C SER A 222 -8.43 11.93 16.13
N ALA A 223 -7.73 12.82 16.85
CA ALA A 223 -7.80 12.91 18.30
C ALA A 223 -9.15 13.50 18.78
N GLN A 224 -9.66 14.54 18.11
CA GLN A 224 -10.95 15.16 18.48
C GLN A 224 -12.14 14.23 18.21
N ALA A 225 -12.11 13.44 17.14
CA ALA A 225 -13.13 12.43 16.86
C ALA A 225 -13.21 11.34 17.95
N MET A 226 -12.10 11.05 18.63
CA MET A 226 -12.07 10.11 19.75
C MET A 226 -12.54 10.73 21.07
N SER A 227 -12.40 12.04 21.27
CA SER A 227 -12.81 12.71 22.52
C SER A 227 -14.26 13.22 22.54
N GLY A 228 -14.90 13.39 21.38
CA GLY A 228 -16.23 14.01 21.25
C GLY A 228 -17.45 13.11 21.52
N GLY A 229 -17.27 11.87 21.98
CA GLY A 229 -18.34 10.88 22.16
C GLY A 229 -19.05 10.87 23.52
N PHE A 230 -18.70 11.76 24.45
CA PHE A 230 -19.32 11.85 25.78
C PHE A 230 -19.53 13.31 26.16
N VAL A 231 -20.64 13.90 25.71
CA VAL A 231 -21.25 15.09 26.32
C VAL A 231 -22.75 14.84 26.42
#